data_AF-A0A085BDA5-F1
#
_entry.id   AF-A0A085BDA5-F1
#
_cell.length_a   1.000
_cell.length_b   1.000
_cell.length_c   1.000
_cell.angle_alpha   90.00
_cell.angle_beta   90.00
_cell.angle_gamma   90.00
#
_symmetry.space_group_name_H-M   'P 1'
#
loop_
_entity.id
_entity.type
_entity.pdbx_description
1 polymer ?
#
loop_
_entity_poly.entity_id
_entity_poly.type
_entity_poly.pdbx_seq_one_letter_code
_entity_poly.pdbx_strand_id
1 'polypeptide(L)'
;MRFDLLQKKAGENEELKNEFSESLKSFSIDYKTCINEIELIKTLKCLNTAENRLSNKGFYISLANKIGVEDNYFGANLVADWYRRNLLIYANFQAQIKKGSKNVLILVGAGHSAMIYDLIKNDKNFNLIEVDEILQKF
;
A
#
# COMPACT_ATOMS: atom_id res chain seq x y z
N MET A 1 -6.22 2.55 -8.69
CA MET A 1 -5.87 1.68 -9.83
C MET A 1 -7.16 1.07 -10.37
N ARG A 2 -7.27 0.83 -11.68
CA ARG A 2 -8.42 0.15 -12.29
C ARG A 2 -8.24 -1.37 -12.17
N PHE A 3 -8.52 -1.90 -10.98
CA PHE A 3 -8.39 -3.33 -10.67
C PHE A 3 -9.25 -4.22 -11.57
N ASP A 4 -10.40 -3.72 -11.99
CA ASP A 4 -11.30 -4.37 -12.94
C ASP A 4 -10.63 -4.63 -14.30
N LEU A 5 -9.90 -3.63 -14.81
CA LEU A 5 -9.17 -3.77 -16.07
C LEU A 5 -7.96 -4.70 -15.92
N LEU A 6 -7.24 -4.59 -14.80
CA LEU A 6 -6.11 -5.46 -14.50
C LEU A 6 -6.55 -6.93 -14.37
N GLN A 7 -7.66 -7.19 -13.68
CA GLN A 7 -8.25 -8.53 -13.55
C GLN A 7 -8.68 -9.08 -14.91
N LYS A 8 -9.34 -8.26 -15.73
CA LYS A 8 -9.72 -8.64 -17.09
C LYS A 8 -8.49 -9.05 -17.91
N LYS A 9 -7.43 -8.23 -17.85
CA LYS A 9 -6.18 -8.49 -18.58
C LYS A 9 -5.47 -9.75 -18.07
N ALA A 10 -5.39 -9.94 -16.75
CA ALA A 10 -4.85 -11.17 -16.16
C ALA A 10 -5.61 -12.41 -16.65
N GLY A 11 -6.92 -12.29 -16.86
CA GLY A 11 -7.79 -13.36 -17.34
C GLY A 11 -7.49 -13.86 -18.76
N GLU A 12 -6.67 -13.16 -19.54
CA GLU A 12 -6.23 -13.58 -20.89
C GLU A 12 -5.15 -14.69 -20.82
N ASN A 13 -4.56 -14.94 -19.65
CA ASN A 13 -3.56 -15.96 -19.39
C ASN A 13 -3.95 -16.77 -18.15
N GLU A 14 -4.08 -18.10 -18.27
CA GLU A 14 -4.55 -18.96 -17.15
C GLU A 14 -3.61 -18.95 -15.93
N GLU A 15 -2.29 -18.87 -16.12
CA GLU A 15 -1.33 -18.76 -15.02
C GLU A 15 -1.51 -17.44 -14.26
N LEU A 16 -1.52 -16.31 -14.97
CA LEU A 16 -1.70 -14.98 -14.37
C LEU A 16 -3.08 -14.83 -13.71
N LYS A 17 -4.12 -15.41 -14.30
CA LYS A 17 -5.48 -15.46 -13.72
C LYS A 17 -5.49 -16.20 -12.39
N ASN A 18 -4.79 -17.34 -12.31
CA ASN A 18 -4.68 -18.12 -11.08
C ASN A 18 -3.86 -17.35 -10.02
N GLU A 19 -2.70 -16.82 -10.37
CA GLU A 19 -1.89 -15.98 -9.48
C GLU A 19 -2.69 -14.79 -8.94
N PHE A 20 -3.47 -14.12 -9.80
CA PHE A 20 -4.31 -12.99 -9.40
C PHE A 20 -5.43 -13.39 -8.44
N SER A 21 -6.09 -14.52 -8.70
CA SER A 21 -7.11 -15.08 -7.81
C SER A 21 -6.53 -15.45 -6.44
N GLU A 22 -5.36 -16.08 -6.41
CA GLU A 22 -4.66 -16.44 -5.18
C GLU A 22 -4.22 -15.21 -4.39
N SER A 23 -3.65 -14.21 -5.08
CA SER A 23 -3.24 -12.96 -4.44
C SER A 23 -4.43 -12.21 -3.83
N LEU A 24 -5.57 -12.14 -4.52
CA LEU A 24 -6.80 -11.55 -3.98
C LEU A 24 -7.32 -12.30 -2.76
N LYS A 25 -7.27 -13.65 -2.78
CA LYS A 25 -7.67 -14.46 -1.62
C LYS A 25 -6.76 -14.19 -0.42
N SER A 26 -5.45 -14.20 -0.62
CA SER A 26 -4.47 -13.90 0.43
C SER A 26 -4.71 -12.52 1.03
N PHE A 27 -4.81 -11.49 0.17
CA PHE A 27 -5.07 -10.13 0.61
C PHE A 27 -6.39 -10.01 1.40
N SER A 28 -7.45 -10.68 0.95
CA SER A 28 -8.73 -10.69 1.67
C SER A 28 -8.63 -11.38 3.02
N ILE A 29 -7.81 -12.43 3.17
CA ILE A 29 -7.60 -13.13 4.44
C ILE A 29 -6.79 -12.23 5.38
N ASP A 30 -5.65 -11.71 4.92
CA ASP A 30 -4.78 -10.83 5.71
C ASP A 30 -5.56 -9.61 6.24
N TYR A 31 -6.32 -8.96 5.35
CA TYR A 31 -7.12 -7.81 5.71
C TYR A 31 -8.20 -8.18 6.74
N LYS A 32 -8.96 -9.27 6.51
CA LYS A 32 -9.98 -9.76 7.45
C LYS A 32 -9.40 -10.07 8.83
N THR A 33 -8.23 -10.67 8.89
CA THR A 33 -7.54 -10.96 10.15
C THR A 33 -7.34 -9.67 10.96
N CYS A 34 -6.90 -8.57 10.34
CA CYS A 34 -6.72 -7.32 11.05
C CYS A 34 -8.03 -6.58 11.38
N ILE A 35 -9.03 -6.59 10.50
CA ILE A 35 -10.27 -5.80 10.69
C ILE A 35 -11.32 -6.48 11.55
N ASN A 36 -11.21 -7.79 11.77
CA ASN A 36 -12.10 -8.52 12.68
C ASN A 36 -11.75 -8.30 14.16
N GLU A 37 -10.66 -7.59 14.43
CA GLU A 37 -10.34 -7.12 15.78
C GLU A 37 -11.43 -6.16 16.29
N ILE A 38 -11.87 -6.41 17.53
CA ILE A 38 -12.92 -5.59 18.18
C ILE A 38 -12.38 -4.19 18.53
N GLU A 39 -11.07 -4.10 18.80
CA GLU A 39 -10.41 -2.85 19.20
C GLU A 39 -9.71 -2.20 18.01
N LEU A 40 -10.09 -0.95 17.71
CA LEU A 40 -9.50 -0.15 16.64
C LEU A 40 -7.96 -0.08 16.74
N ILE A 41 -7.42 -0.01 17.95
CA ILE A 41 -5.96 0.02 18.17
C ILE A 41 -5.32 -1.27 17.65
N LYS A 42 -5.90 -2.44 17.91
CA LYS A 42 -5.38 -3.72 17.41
C LYS A 42 -5.45 -3.78 15.89
N THR A 43 -6.54 -3.31 15.28
CA THR A 43 -6.63 -3.18 13.81
C THR A 43 -5.52 -2.28 13.25
N LEU A 44 -5.29 -1.11 13.84
CA LEU A 44 -4.28 -0.17 13.37
C LEU A 44 -2.85 -0.74 13.52
N LYS A 45 -2.53 -1.38 14.65
CA LYS A 45 -1.25 -2.07 14.85
C LYS A 45 -1.05 -3.17 13.81
N CYS A 46 -2.07 -4.03 13.63
CA CYS A 46 -2.03 -5.13 12.65
C CYS A 46 -1.81 -4.62 11.22
N LEU A 47 -2.57 -3.63 10.75
CA LEU A 47 -2.44 -3.11 9.39
C LEU A 47 -1.10 -2.41 9.11
N ASN A 48 -0.35 -2.01 10.14
CA ASN A 48 0.94 -1.34 10.02
C ASN A 48 2.14 -2.28 10.19
N THR A 49 1.95 -3.60 10.31
CA THR A 49 3.10 -4.51 10.38
C THR A 49 3.94 -4.53 9.10
N ALA A 50 5.20 -4.95 9.21
CA ALA A 50 6.09 -5.07 8.05
C ALA A 50 5.53 -6.07 7.02
N GLU A 51 4.92 -7.15 7.49
CA GLU A 51 4.28 -8.19 6.69
C GLU A 51 3.10 -7.62 5.90
N ASN A 52 2.21 -6.85 6.54
CA ASN A 52 1.07 -6.24 5.86
C ASN A 52 1.52 -5.19 4.83
N ARG A 53 2.57 -4.42 5.11
CA ARG A 53 3.16 -3.49 4.12
C ARG A 53 3.79 -4.24 2.95
N LEU A 54 4.47 -5.35 3.21
CA LEU A 54 5.06 -6.20 2.17
C LEU A 54 3.98 -6.84 1.31
N SER A 55 2.93 -7.41 1.90
CA SER A 55 1.78 -7.99 1.19
C SER A 55 1.11 -6.94 0.29
N ASN A 56 0.86 -5.73 0.83
CA ASN A 56 0.29 -4.61 0.06
C ASN A 56 1.15 -4.24 -1.15
N LYS A 57 2.45 -3.95 -0.95
CA LYS A 57 3.35 -3.56 -2.06
C LYS A 57 3.61 -4.72 -3.02
N GLY A 58 3.70 -5.93 -2.51
CA GLY A 58 4.01 -7.16 -3.24
C GLY A 58 3.02 -7.45 -4.35
N PHE A 59 1.71 -7.23 -4.13
CA PHE A 59 0.72 -7.33 -5.19
C PHE A 59 1.09 -6.48 -6.41
N TYR A 60 1.48 -5.23 -6.20
CA TYR A 60 1.77 -4.31 -7.29
C TYR A 60 3.07 -4.70 -8.01
N ILE A 61 4.11 -5.05 -7.26
CA ILE A 61 5.44 -5.30 -7.82
C ILE A 61 5.58 -6.70 -8.42
N SER A 62 5.15 -7.73 -7.71
CA SER A 62 5.37 -9.12 -8.08
C SER A 62 4.33 -9.65 -9.08
N LEU A 63 3.13 -9.06 -9.11
CA LEU A 63 2.03 -9.52 -9.96
C LEU A 63 1.53 -8.44 -10.92
N ALA A 64 1.00 -7.32 -10.42
CA ALA A 64 0.36 -6.32 -11.27
C ALA A 64 1.30 -5.78 -12.36
N ASN A 65 2.57 -5.59 -12.01
CA ASN A 65 3.59 -5.04 -12.90
C ASN A 65 3.88 -5.91 -14.13
N LYS A 66 3.77 -7.25 -14.01
CA LYS A 66 4.10 -8.19 -15.11
C LYS A 66 2.91 -8.53 -16.03
N ILE A 67 1.70 -8.06 -15.72
CA ILE A 67 0.51 -8.33 -16.53
C ILE A 67 0.53 -7.45 -17.80
N GLY A 68 0.40 -8.07 -18.98
CA GLY A 68 0.27 -7.37 -20.25
C GLY A 68 1.55 -6.65 -20.69
N VAL A 69 2.72 -7.28 -20.53
CA VAL A 69 4.01 -6.72 -20.99
C VAL A 69 4.01 -6.59 -22.52
N GLU A 70 3.53 -7.62 -23.19
CA GLU A 70 3.31 -7.68 -24.64
C GLU A 70 2.26 -6.67 -25.13
N ASP A 71 1.36 -6.24 -24.25
CA ASP A 71 0.34 -5.22 -24.52
C ASP A 71 0.81 -3.84 -24.03
N ASN A 72 1.97 -3.42 -24.54
CA ASN A 72 2.58 -2.12 -24.26
C ASN A 72 2.71 -1.83 -22.75
N TYR A 73 3.19 -2.83 -21.99
CA TYR A 73 3.44 -2.70 -20.55
C TYR A 73 2.19 -2.29 -19.75
N PHE A 74 1.02 -2.83 -20.10
CA PHE A 74 -0.28 -2.47 -19.54
C PHE A 74 -0.29 -2.40 -18.00
N GLY A 75 0.15 -3.48 -17.34
CA GLY A 75 0.20 -3.57 -15.88
C GLY A 75 1.19 -2.60 -15.25
N ALA A 76 2.39 -2.49 -15.81
CA ALA A 76 3.40 -1.54 -15.35
C ALA A 76 2.91 -0.08 -15.43
N ASN A 77 2.17 0.29 -16.48
CA ASN A 77 1.56 1.61 -16.60
C ASN A 77 0.53 1.88 -15.49
N LEU A 78 -0.30 0.89 -15.15
CA LEU A 78 -1.23 1.00 -14.02
C LEU A 78 -0.49 1.14 -12.68
N VAL A 79 0.59 0.37 -12.47
CA VAL A 79 1.44 0.45 -11.28
C VAL A 79 2.13 1.81 -11.20
N ALA A 80 2.66 2.34 -12.31
CA ALA A 80 3.26 3.67 -12.38
C ALA A 80 2.25 4.76 -11.96
N ASP A 81 0.99 4.65 -12.38
CA ASP A 81 -0.07 5.56 -11.94
C ASP A 81 -0.38 5.48 -10.44
N TRP A 82 -0.26 4.29 -9.85
CA TRP A 82 -0.37 4.11 -8.40
C TRP A 82 0.81 4.74 -7.66
N TYR A 83 2.05 4.57 -8.16
CA TYR A 83 3.22 5.28 -7.63
C TYR A 83 3.04 6.80 -7.72
N ARG A 84 2.63 7.31 -8.89
CA ARG A 84 2.33 8.73 -9.10
C ARG A 84 1.32 9.25 -8.09
N ARG A 85 0.24 8.50 -7.83
CA ARG A 85 -0.76 8.89 -6.82
C ARG A 85 -0.17 9.00 -5.42
N ASN A 86 0.69 8.07 -5.01
CA ASN A 86 1.33 8.11 -3.70
C ASN A 86 2.32 9.28 -3.57
N LEU A 87 3.06 9.60 -4.63
CA LEU A 87 3.90 10.80 -4.68
C LEU A 87 3.08 12.08 -4.53
N LEU A 88 1.92 12.18 -5.20
CA LEU A 88 1.03 13.34 -5.08
C LEU A 88 0.44 13.47 -3.67
N ILE A 89 0.03 12.36 -3.04
CA ILE A 89 -0.43 12.36 -1.65
C ILE A 89 0.69 12.86 -0.73
N TYR A 90 1.92 12.38 -0.92
CA TYR A 90 3.06 12.78 -0.10
C TYR A 90 3.44 14.25 -0.30
N ALA A 91 3.44 14.75 -1.54
CA ALA A 91 3.67 16.17 -1.83
C ALA A 91 2.61 17.07 -1.17
N ASN A 92 1.34 16.67 -1.20
CA ASN A 92 0.28 17.39 -0.50
C ASN A 92 0.49 17.39 1.01
N PHE A 93 0.95 16.29 1.58
CA PHE A 93 1.32 16.23 2.99
C PHE A 93 2.45 17.22 3.31
N GLN A 94 3.55 17.18 2.55
CA GLN A 94 4.69 18.09 2.74
C GLN A 94 4.27 19.57 2.67
N ALA A 95 3.44 19.93 1.70
CA ALA A 95 2.96 21.30 1.50
C ALA A 95 2.09 21.84 2.65
N GLN A 96 1.48 20.97 3.45
CA GLN A 96 0.61 21.35 4.58
C GLN A 96 1.38 21.51 5.90
N ILE A 97 2.67 21.17 5.94
CA ILE A 97 3.47 21.26 7.15
C ILE A 97 3.76 22.72 7.47
N LYS A 98 3.32 23.14 8.67
CA LYS A 98 3.54 24.50 9.15
C LYS A 98 4.94 24.62 9.77
N LYS A 99 5.55 25.80 9.63
CA LYS A 99 6.80 26.12 10.30
C LYS A 99 6.64 25.92 11.81
N GLY A 100 7.55 25.16 12.41
CA GLY A 100 7.53 24.84 13.85
C GLY A 100 6.73 23.60 14.25
N SER A 101 6.08 22.90 13.31
CA SER A 101 5.50 21.58 13.57
C SER A 101 6.57 20.61 14.09
N LYS A 102 6.33 20.05 15.29
CA LYS A 102 7.23 19.06 15.91
C LYS A 102 6.88 17.63 15.55
N ASN A 103 5.58 17.32 15.57
CA ASN A 103 5.03 16.00 15.30
C ASN A 103 3.89 16.12 14.29
N VAL A 104 3.77 15.14 13.40
CA VAL A 104 2.75 15.07 12.37
C VAL A 104 2.24 13.63 12.29
N LEU A 105 0.93 13.47 12.13
CA LEU A 105 0.28 12.17 11.95
C LEU A 105 -0.26 12.09 10.52
N ILE A 106 -0.01 10.97 9.85
CA ILE A 106 -0.59 10.65 8.55
C ILE A 106 -1.56 9.50 8.74
N LEU A 107 -2.84 9.74 8.44
CA LEU A 107 -3.89 8.72 8.44
C LEU A 107 -4.41 8.55 7.01
N VAL A 108 -4.11 7.39 6.41
CA VAL A 108 -4.49 7.04 5.05
C VAL A 108 -4.83 5.55 4.96
N GLY A 109 -5.41 5.10 3.86
CA GLY A 109 -5.65 3.67 3.63
C GLY A 109 -4.35 2.86 3.62
N ALA A 110 -4.40 1.60 4.09
CA ALA A 110 -3.22 0.73 4.29
C ALA A 110 -2.34 0.56 3.04
N GLY A 111 -2.96 0.47 1.85
CA GLY A 111 -2.22 0.41 0.60
C GLY A 111 -1.41 1.68 0.29
N HIS A 112 -1.87 2.84 0.77
CA HIS A 112 -1.14 4.11 0.65
C HIS A 112 -0.10 4.27 1.77
N SER A 113 -0.42 3.88 3.00
CA SER A 113 0.53 3.96 4.11
C SER A 113 1.78 3.11 3.84
N ALA A 114 1.63 1.93 3.22
CA ALA A 114 2.75 1.08 2.84
C ALA A 114 3.76 1.76 1.90
N MET A 115 3.28 2.64 1.01
CA MET A 115 4.13 3.43 0.10
C MET A 115 4.70 4.67 0.77
N ILE A 116 3.87 5.40 1.51
CA ILE A 116 4.28 6.61 2.22
C ILE A 116 5.36 6.29 3.27
N TYR A 117 5.30 5.10 3.88
CA TYR A 117 6.34 4.59 4.77
C TYR A 117 7.73 4.68 4.12
N ASP A 118 7.87 4.15 2.90
CA ASP A 118 9.16 4.18 2.18
C ASP A 118 9.54 5.62 1.79
N LEU A 119 8.57 6.45 1.39
CA LEU A 119 8.84 7.84 1.03
C LEU A 119 9.39 8.64 2.22
N ILE A 120 8.77 8.52 3.40
CA ILE A 120 9.22 9.21 4.61
C ILE A 120 10.57 8.66 5.08
N LYS A 121 10.74 7.34 5.05
CA LYS A 121 12.01 6.69 5.43
C LYS A 121 13.19 7.20 4.58
N ASN A 122 12.93 7.62 3.35
CA ASN A 122 13.93 8.18 2.43
C ASN A 122 13.97 9.72 2.38
N ASP A 123 13.16 10.42 3.17
CA ASP A 123 13.18 11.88 3.29
C ASP A 123 13.89 12.30 4.59
N LYS A 124 15.10 12.86 4.45
CA LYS A 124 15.94 13.32 5.56
C LYS A 124 15.31 14.40 6.45
N ASN A 125 14.23 15.04 6.01
CA ASN A 125 13.56 16.08 6.79
C ASN A 125 12.63 15.49 7.87
N PHE A 126 12.38 14.18 7.84
CA PHE A 126 11.49 13.50 8.76
C PHE A 126 12.21 12.41 9.54
N ASN A 127 11.75 12.21 10.78
CA ASN A 127 12.04 11.03 11.56
C ASN A 127 10.76 10.18 11.58
N LEU A 128 10.78 9.04 10.89
CA LEU A 128 9.63 8.13 10.84
C LEU A 128 9.51 7.40 12.17
N ILE A 129 8.34 7.48 12.80
CA ILE A 129 8.00 6.73 14.01
C ILE A 129 6.88 5.76 13.69
N GLU A 130 7.04 4.49 14.06
CA GLU A 130 6.01 3.46 13.89
C GLU A 130 4.84 3.69 14.85
N VAL A 131 3.64 3.34 14.38
CA VAL A 131 2.41 3.44 15.18
C VAL A 131 2.53 2.62 16.47
N ASP A 132 3.15 1.43 16.39
CA ASP A 132 3.32 0.53 17.53
C ASP A 132 4.15 1.17 18.65
N GLU A 133 5.18 1.95 18.32
CA GLU A 133 6.01 2.65 19.31
C GLU A 133 5.21 3.70 20.09
N ILE A 134 4.27 4.37 19.41
CA ILE A 134 3.41 5.38 20.03
C ILE A 134 2.30 4.71 20.86
N LEU A 135 1.73 3.61 20.35
CA LEU A 135 0.58 2.93 20.95
C LEU A 135 0.97 1.87 21.99
N GLN A 136 2.23 1.77 22.40
CA GLN A 136 2.66 0.88 23.51
C GLN A 136 2.03 1.22 24.87
N LYS A 137 1.50 2.44 25.02
CA LYS A 137 0.94 2.96 26.29
C LYS A 137 -0.57 2.77 26.41
N PHE A 138 -1.20 2.12 25.44
CA PHE A 138 -2.65 1.86 25.35
C PHE A 138 -2.87 0.39 25.00
#